data_AF-A0A355PNX5-F1
#
_entry.id   AF-A0A355PNX5-F1
#
_cell.length_a   1.000
_cell.length_b   1.000
_cell.length_c   1.000
_cell.angle_alpha   90.00
_cell.angle_beta   90.00
_cell.angle_gamma   90.00
#
_symmetry.space_group_name_H-M   'P 1'
#
loop_
_entity.id
_entity.type
_entity.pdbx_description
1 polymer ?
#
loop_
_entity_poly.entity_id
_entity_poly.type
_entity_poly.pdbx_seq_one_letter_code
_entity_poly.pdbx_strand_id
1 'polypeptide(L)'
;MKEAIQTLLTSDKMAHAFEYLKQDEAHTIDQQIELVQISSFSPFEEKRAIRFKELLTEAGLDPVMDEVHNVYAHIHGTGNGPTLYVSAHLDT
;
A
#
# COMPACT_ATOMS: atom_id res chain seq x y z
N MET A 1 -11.49 4.03 -23.35
CA MET A 1 -10.56 4.42 -22.27
C MET A 1 -10.92 5.77 -21.65
N LYS A 2 -10.92 6.88 -22.40
CA LYS A 2 -11.31 8.21 -21.87
C LYS A 2 -12.68 8.22 -21.18
N GLU A 3 -13.69 7.62 -21.79
CA GLU A 3 -15.05 7.54 -21.20
C GLU A 3 -15.06 6.74 -19.88
N ALA A 4 -14.38 5.60 -19.83
CA ALA A 4 -14.31 4.79 -18.61
C ALA A 4 -13.62 5.52 -17.45
N ILE A 5 -12.56 6.27 -17.73
CA ILE A 5 -11.88 7.12 -16.74
C ILE A 5 -12.81 8.24 -16.28
N GLN A 6 -13.49 8.92 -17.20
CA GLN A 6 -14.42 9.99 -16.84
C GLN A 6 -15.56 9.49 -15.96
N THR A 7 -16.15 8.35 -16.30
CA THR A 7 -17.19 7.70 -15.49
C THR A 7 -16.70 7.36 -14.10
N LEU A 8 -15.47 6.86 -13.97
CA LEU A 8 -14.87 6.56 -12.66
C LEU A 8 -14.66 7.83 -11.84
N LEU A 9 -14.09 8.89 -12.45
CA LEU A 9 -13.82 10.16 -11.79
C LEU A 9 -15.08 10.84 -11.23
N THR A 10 -16.22 10.66 -11.87
CA THR A 10 -17.51 11.22 -11.42
C THR A 10 -18.34 10.25 -10.58
N SER A 11 -17.81 9.08 -10.23
CA SER A 11 -18.55 8.08 -9.45
C SER A 11 -18.51 8.37 -7.95
N ASP A 12 -19.58 7.99 -7.23
CA ASP A 12 -19.63 8.09 -5.76
C ASP A 12 -18.49 7.31 -5.09
N LYS A 13 -18.06 6.19 -5.68
CA LYS A 13 -16.93 5.41 -5.17
C LYS A 13 -15.63 6.23 -5.17
N MET A 14 -15.39 6.99 -6.23
CA MET A 14 -14.21 7.85 -6.32
C MET A 14 -14.32 9.04 -5.36
N ALA A 15 -15.51 9.64 -5.24
CA ALA A 15 -15.75 10.71 -4.27
C ALA A 15 -15.49 10.26 -2.83
N HIS A 16 -16.00 9.10 -2.43
CA HIS A 16 -15.76 8.52 -1.11
C HIS A 16 -14.29 8.15 -0.89
N ALA A 17 -13.62 7.58 -1.90
CA ALA A 17 -12.19 7.26 -1.80
C ALA A 17 -11.34 8.52 -1.57
N PHE A 18 -11.60 9.61 -2.29
CA PHE A 18 -10.88 10.87 -2.07
C PHE A 18 -11.17 11.48 -0.70
N GLU A 19 -12.41 11.41 -0.23
CA GLU A 19 -12.75 11.92 1.09
C GLU A 19 -12.08 11.11 2.21
N TYR A 20 -12.05 9.78 2.08
CA TYR A 20 -11.28 8.92 2.98
C TYR A 20 -9.80 9.31 3.02
N LEU A 21 -9.15 9.48 1.85
CA LEU A 21 -7.73 9.83 1.78
C LEU A 21 -7.41 11.17 2.46
N LYS A 22 -8.32 12.16 2.38
CA LYS A 22 -8.16 13.44 3.09
C LYS A 22 -8.27 13.27 4.59
N GLN A 23 -9.22 12.44 5.05
CA GLN A 23 -9.44 12.20 6.48
C GLN A 23 -8.29 11.38 7.10
N ASP A 24 -7.67 10.49 6.32
CA ASP A 24 -6.58 9.61 6.75
C ASP A 24 -5.18 10.20 6.52
N GLU A 25 -5.07 11.45 6.06
CA GLU A 25 -3.79 12.10 5.70
C GLU A 25 -2.79 12.08 6.87
N ALA A 26 -3.23 12.48 8.06
CA ALA A 26 -2.35 12.52 9.24
C ALA A 26 -1.80 11.14 9.60
N HIS A 27 -2.65 10.11 9.56
CA HIS A 27 -2.26 8.74 9.84
C HIS A 27 -1.29 8.20 8.78
N THR A 28 -1.52 8.51 7.50
CA THR A 28 -0.58 8.17 6.42
C THR A 28 0.79 8.83 6.63
N ILE A 29 0.83 10.10 7.04
CA ILE A 29 2.07 10.81 7.36
C ILE A 29 2.79 10.17 8.54
N ASP A 30 2.07 9.83 9.62
CA ASP A 30 2.64 9.19 10.79
C ASP A 30 3.28 7.83 10.45
N GLN A 31 2.61 7.01 9.63
CA GLN A 31 3.17 5.74 9.15
C GLN A 31 4.43 5.94 8.29
N GLN A 32 4.46 6.95 7.43
CA GLN A 32 5.66 7.26 6.63
C GLN A 32 6.83 7.74 7.50
N ILE A 33 6.55 8.58 8.51
CA ILE A 33 7.56 9.04 9.48
C ILE A 33 8.09 7.85 10.28
N GLU A 34 7.23 6.94 10.71
CA GLU A 34 7.63 5.72 11.40
C GLU A 34 8.57 4.86 10.54
N LEU A 35 8.18 4.56 9.30
CA LEU A 35 8.97 3.69 8.41
C LEU A 35 10.32 4.31 8.03
N VAL A 36 10.36 5.62 7.75
CA VAL A 36 11.60 6.29 7.31
C VAL A 36 12.66 6.37 8.42
N GLN A 37 12.24 6.33 9.68
CA GLN A 37 13.16 6.28 10.83
C GLN A 37 13.88 4.93 10.97
N ILE A 38 13.37 3.87 10.35
CA ILE A 38 14.01 2.56 10.34
C ILE A 38 15.08 2.56 9.25
N SER A 39 16.36 2.54 9.62
CA SER A 39 17.47 2.43 8.65
C SER A 39 17.29 1.20 7.73
N SER A 40 17.50 1.38 6.43
CA SER A 40 17.26 0.35 5.41
C SER A 40 18.19 0.49 4.19
N PHE A 41 19.45 0.85 4.39
CA PHE A 41 20.43 0.81 3.30
C PHE A 41 20.67 -0.63 2.86
N SER A 42 20.86 -0.89 1.57
CA SER A 42 21.03 -2.25 1.09
C SER A 42 22.30 -2.93 1.60
N PRO A 43 22.25 -4.23 1.97
CA PRO A 43 21.11 -5.17 1.98
C PRO A 43 20.47 -5.35 3.38
N PHE A 44 20.32 -4.28 4.16
CA PHE A 44 19.86 -4.33 5.56
C PHE A 44 18.40 -3.87 5.72
N GLU A 45 17.53 -4.24 4.77
CA GLU A 45 16.12 -3.84 4.73
C GLU A 45 15.23 -4.60 5.73
N GLU A 46 15.72 -5.71 6.30
CA GLU A 46 14.94 -6.67 7.12
C GLU A 46 14.05 -5.99 8.16
N LYS A 47 14.59 -5.04 8.93
CA LYS A 47 13.82 -4.37 9.99
C LYS A 47 12.66 -3.54 9.44
N ARG A 48 12.88 -2.83 8.33
CA ARG A 48 11.85 -2.02 7.69
C ARG A 48 10.82 -2.92 7.01
N ALA A 49 11.25 -4.04 6.43
CA ALA A 49 10.38 -5.06 5.85
C ALA A 49 9.46 -5.70 6.90
N ILE A 50 9.99 -6.07 8.07
CA ILE A 50 9.19 -6.61 9.19
C ILE A 50 8.11 -5.60 9.60
N ARG A 51 8.47 -4.32 9.78
CA ARG A 51 7.48 -3.31 10.16
C ARG A 51 6.44 -3.06 9.06
N PHE A 52 6.85 -3.03 7.80
CA PHE A 52 5.93 -2.89 6.68
C PHE A 52 4.95 -4.07 6.58
N LYS A 53 5.41 -5.30 6.86
CA LYS A 53 4.55 -6.48 6.97
C LYS A 53 3.52 -6.34 8.11
N GLU A 54 3.93 -5.83 9.26
CA GLU A 54 2.99 -5.57 10.37
C GLU A 54 1.93 -4.54 9.98
N LEU A 55 2.31 -3.42 9.35
CA LEU A 55 1.36 -2.41 8.87
C LEU A 55 0.33 -2.98 7.89
N LEU A 56 0.75 -3.84 6.96
CA LEU A 56 -0.19 -4.52 6.06
C LEU A 56 -1.12 -5.49 6.82
N THR A 57 -0.63 -6.15 7.86
CA THR A 57 -1.44 -7.02 8.74
C THR A 57 -2.46 -6.20 9.53
N GLU A 58 -2.04 -5.06 10.09
CA GLU A 58 -2.89 -4.10 10.81
C GLU A 58 -3.98 -3.51 9.90
N ALA A 59 -3.69 -3.34 8.60
CA ALA A 59 -4.65 -2.95 7.58
C ALA A 59 -5.62 -4.09 7.17
N GLY A 60 -5.53 -5.26 7.81
CA GLY A 60 -6.42 -6.41 7.57
C GLY A 60 -6.05 -7.25 6.35
N LEU A 61 -4.81 -7.16 5.88
CA LEU A 61 -4.29 -7.99 4.79
C LEU A 61 -3.51 -9.19 5.34
N ASP A 62 -3.20 -10.14 4.45
CA ASP A 62 -2.36 -11.31 4.75
C ASP A 62 -1.03 -11.21 3.98
N PRO A 63 -0.05 -10.43 4.49
CA PRO A 63 1.22 -10.20 3.81
C PRO A 63 2.19 -11.36 3.97
N VAL A 64 2.90 -11.68 2.89
CA VAL A 64 4.02 -12.63 2.87
C VAL A 64 5.33 -11.85 2.77
N MET A 65 6.37 -12.37 3.43
CA MET A 65 7.75 -11.88 3.30
C MET A 65 8.63 -13.02 2.80
N ASP A 66 9.46 -12.77 1.78
CA ASP A 66 10.39 -13.75 1.23
C ASP A 66 11.78 -13.71 1.90
N GLU A 67 12.70 -14.56 1.42
CA GLU A 67 14.06 -14.72 1.97
C GLU A 67 14.97 -13.50 1.76
N VAL A 68 14.58 -12.57 0.88
CA VAL A 68 15.31 -11.32 0.60
C VAL A 68 14.53 -10.09 1.05
N HIS A 69 13.56 -10.29 1.95
CA HIS A 69 12.77 -9.25 2.61
C HIS A 69 11.83 -8.45 1.68
N ASN A 70 11.44 -8.99 0.53
CA ASN A 70 10.30 -8.43 -0.19
C ASN A 70 9.02 -8.74 0.58
N VAL A 71 8.15 -7.75 0.69
CA VAL A 71 6.84 -7.89 1.34
C VAL A 71 5.75 -7.61 0.33
N TYR A 72 4.79 -8.52 0.22
CA TYR A 72 3.66 -8.38 -0.68
C TYR A 72 2.39 -8.92 -0.04
N ALA A 73 1.27 -8.26 -0.35
CA ALA A 73 -0.06 -8.65 0.07
C ALA A 73 -1.02 -8.54 -1.11
N HIS A 74 -2.15 -9.21 -1.02
CA HIS A 74 -3.17 -9.20 -2.05
C HIS A 74 -4.50 -8.70 -1.51
N ILE A 75 -5.07 -7.68 -2.18
CA ILE A 75 -6.45 -7.25 -1.97
C ILE A 75 -7.31 -8.01 -2.97
N HIS A 76 -8.06 -9.00 -2.49
CA HIS A 76 -8.90 -9.85 -3.35
C HIS A 76 -10.08 -9.06 -3.93
N GLY A 77 -10.15 -8.97 -5.25
CA GLY A 77 -11.31 -8.47 -5.96
C GLY A 77 -12.49 -9.45 -5.93
N THR A 78 -13.70 -8.96 -6.21
CA THR A 78 -14.92 -9.78 -6.22
C THR A 78 -15.27 -10.37 -7.59
N GLY A 79 -14.36 -10.31 -8.58
CA GLY A 79 -14.65 -10.73 -9.95
C GLY A 79 -13.41 -11.01 -10.79
N ASN A 80 -13.60 -11.33 -12.06
CA ASN A 80 -12.55 -11.80 -12.98
C ASN A 80 -11.87 -10.66 -13.76
N GLY A 81 -11.73 -9.48 -13.14
CA GLY A 81 -11.05 -8.33 -13.73
C GLY A 81 -9.53 -8.52 -13.79
N PRO A 82 -8.80 -7.62 -14.46
CA PRO A 82 -7.35 -7.66 -14.47
C PRO A 82 -6.77 -7.41 -13.07
N THR A 83 -5.67 -8.08 -12.75
CA THR A 83 -4.88 -7.83 -11.52
C THR A 83 -3.97 -6.63 -11.74
N LEU A 84 -4.03 -5.66 -10.83
CA LEU A 84 -3.08 -4.55 -10.76
C LEU A 84 -2.00 -4.88 -9.71
N TYR A 85 -0.73 -4.79 -10.11
CA TYR A 85 0.40 -4.88 -9.18
C TYR A 85 0.98 -3.49 -8.95
N VAL A 86 1.01 -3.06 -7.69
CA VAL A 86 1.60 -1.79 -7.26
C VAL A 86 2.87 -2.12 -6.47
N SER A 87 4.00 -1.56 -6.90
CA SER A 87 5.31 -1.85 -6.31
C SER A 87 6.11 -0.58 -6.04
N ALA A 88 6.83 -0.59 -4.92
CA ALA A 88 7.87 0.36 -4.56
C ALA A 88 9.03 -0.42 -3.91
N HIS A 89 10.13 0.26 -3.60
CA HIS A 89 11.30 -0.34 -2.96
C HIS A 89 11.42 0.11 -1.49
N LEU A 90 12.00 -0.72 -0.63
CA LEU A 90 12.15 -0.44 0.80
C LEU A 90 13.51 0.17 1.15
N ASP A 91 14.51 0.02 0.31
CA ASP A 91 15.86 0.54 0.51
C ASP A 91 15.96 2.06 0.34
N THR A 92 16.97 2.66 0.99
CA THR A 92 17.30 4.10 0.91
C THR A 92 18.81 4.31 0.89
#